data_AF-A0A5U9QL87-F1
#
_entry.id   AF-A0A5U9QL87-F1
#
_cell.length_a   1.000
_cell.length_b   1.000
_cell.length_c   1.000
_cell.angle_alpha   90.00
_cell.angle_beta   90.00
_cell.angle_gamma   90.00
#
_symmetry.space_group_name_H-M   'P 1'
#
loop_
_entity.id
_entity.type
_entity.pdbx_description
1 polymer ?
#
loop_
_entity_poly.entity_id
_entity_poly.type
_entity_poly.pdbx_seq_one_letter_code
_entity_poly.pdbx_strand_id
1 'polypeptide(L)'
;MATRRQPLIPGWLIPGLCAAALMITVSLAAFLALWLNAPSGAWSTIWRDSYLWHVVRFSFWQAFLSAVLSVVPAVFLARALYRRRFPGRLALLRLCAMTLILPVLVAVFGILSVYGRQGWLASL
;
A
#
# COMPACT_ATOMS: atom_id res chain seq x y z
N MET A 1 -28.75 23.29 41.64
CA MET A 1 -28.29 22.90 40.29
C MET A 1 -27.41 21.66 40.43
N ALA A 2 -27.91 20.49 40.02
CA ALA A 2 -27.23 19.21 40.22
C ALA A 2 -26.34 18.86 39.02
N THR A 3 -25.02 18.82 39.23
CA THR A 3 -24.04 18.38 38.23
C THR A 3 -23.84 16.86 38.36
N ARG A 4 -24.52 16.06 37.54
CA ARG A 4 -24.20 14.62 37.41
C ARG A 4 -22.85 14.47 36.70
N ARG A 5 -21.84 13.95 37.40
CA ARG A 5 -20.59 13.48 36.80
C ARG A 5 -20.86 12.12 36.14
N GLN A 6 -21.04 12.11 34.82
CA GLN A 6 -21.09 10.86 34.06
C GLN A 6 -19.70 10.19 34.12
N PRO A 7 -19.60 8.89 34.41
CA PRO A 7 -18.33 8.19 34.33
C PRO A 7 -17.87 8.18 32.88
N LEU A 8 -16.62 8.62 32.65
CA LEU A 8 -16.03 8.84 31.33
C LEU A 8 -15.82 7.57 30.50
N ILE A 9 -16.15 6.38 31.02
CA ILE A 9 -16.01 5.10 30.30
C ILE A 9 -17.30 4.27 30.50
N PRO A 10 -18.15 4.13 29.47
CA PRO A 10 -19.28 3.20 29.48
C PRO A 10 -18.79 1.76 29.74
N GLY A 11 -19.41 1.04 30.68
CA GLY A 11 -19.03 -0.35 31.03
C GLY A 11 -19.10 -1.35 29.86
N TRP A 12 -19.78 -1.00 28.76
CA TRP A 12 -19.84 -1.78 27.52
C TRP A 12 -18.53 -1.76 26.71
N LEU A 13 -17.59 -0.83 26.99
CA LEU A 13 -16.29 -0.76 26.32
C LEU A 13 -15.24 -1.71 26.93
N ILE A 14 -15.49 -2.24 28.14
CA ILE A 14 -14.59 -3.14 28.86
C ILE A 14 -14.17 -4.36 28.02
N PRO A 15 -15.08 -5.12 27.37
CA PRO A 15 -14.69 -6.27 26.55
C PRO A 15 -13.82 -5.86 25.34
N GLY A 16 -14.09 -4.71 24.73
CA GLY A 16 -13.28 -4.19 23.62
C GLY A 16 -11.88 -3.78 24.09
N LEU A 17 -11.77 -3.15 25.26
CA LEU A 17 -10.50 -2.77 25.86
C LEU A 17 -9.67 -4.01 26.23
N CYS A 18 -10.31 -5.06 26.77
CA CYS A 18 -9.65 -6.33 27.07
C CYS A 18 -9.13 -7.02 25.80
N ALA A 19 -9.93 -7.06 24.73
CA ALA A 19 -9.51 -7.64 23.46
C ALA A 19 -8.34 -6.87 22.83
N ALA A 20 -8.39 -5.53 22.84
CA ALA A 20 -7.31 -4.68 22.37
C ALA A 20 -6.04 -4.87 23.20
N ALA A 21 -6.16 -4.90 24.53
CA ALA A 21 -5.03 -5.14 25.43
C ALA A 21 -4.39 -6.51 25.18
N LEU A 22 -5.20 -7.56 24.98
CA LEU A 22 -4.71 -8.89 24.65
C LEU A 22 -3.98 -8.89 23.31
N MET A 23 -4.55 -8.28 22.26
CA MET A 23 -3.89 -8.19 20.95
C MET A 23 -2.56 -7.46 21.03
N ILE A 24 -2.53 -6.30 21.70
CA ILE A 24 -1.31 -5.51 21.90
C ILE A 24 -0.26 -6.32 22.66
N THR A 25 -0.66 -7.00 23.74
CA THR A 25 0.26 -7.81 24.57
C THR A 25 0.83 -8.97 23.76
N VAL A 26 0.01 -9.67 22.99
CA VAL A 26 0.45 -10.78 22.14
C VAL A 26 1.41 -10.29 21.05
N SER A 27 1.08 -9.18 20.37
CA SER A 27 1.97 -8.58 19.37
C SER A 27 3.30 -8.16 19.97
N LEU A 28 3.29 -7.44 21.11
CA LEU A 28 4.50 -7.02 21.82
C LEU A 28 5.33 -8.22 22.27
N ALA A 29 4.71 -9.27 22.81
CA ALA A 29 5.38 -10.48 23.22
C ALA A 29 6.05 -11.19 22.02
N ALA A 30 5.38 -11.26 20.87
CA ALA A 30 5.96 -11.83 19.65
C ALA A 30 7.15 -11.00 19.13
N PHE A 31 7.03 -9.67 19.09
CA PHE A 31 8.13 -8.78 18.71
C PHE A 31 9.31 -8.89 19.67
N LEU A 32 9.04 -8.93 20.98
CA LEU A 32 10.07 -9.04 22.00
C LEU A 32 10.76 -10.41 21.93
N ALA A 33 10.02 -11.49 21.72
CA ALA A 33 10.59 -12.82 21.52
C ALA A 33 11.49 -12.85 20.28
N LEU A 34 11.08 -12.22 19.18
CA LEU A 34 11.88 -12.12 17.96
C LEU A 34 13.15 -11.27 18.18
N TRP A 35 13.04 -10.19 18.95
CA TRP A 35 14.16 -9.33 19.29
C TRP A 35 15.20 -10.03 20.19
N LEU A 36 14.73 -10.73 21.22
CA LEU A 36 15.60 -11.44 22.17
C LEU A 36 16.28 -12.67 21.54
N ASN A 37 15.64 -13.33 20.58
CA ASN A 37 16.20 -14.47 19.85
C ASN A 37 16.94 -14.07 18.57
N ALA A 38 17.08 -12.77 18.27
CA ALA A 38 17.82 -12.32 17.11
C ALA A 38 19.32 -12.68 17.26
N PRO A 39 19.94 -13.37 16.29
CA PRO A 39 21.36 -13.70 16.33
C PRO A 39 22.23 -12.44 16.47
N SER A 40 23.28 -12.49 17.30
CA SER A 40 24.16 -11.37 17.67
C SER A 40 25.02 -10.76 16.53
N GLY A 41 24.75 -11.11 15.27
CA GLY A 41 25.36 -10.53 14.07
C GLY A 41 24.37 -10.11 12.98
N ALA A 42 23.05 -10.23 13.23
CA ALA A 42 21.99 -10.09 12.23
C ALA A 42 22.02 -8.76 11.45
N TRP A 43 22.39 -7.65 12.11
CA TRP A 43 22.50 -6.35 11.48
C TRP A 43 23.62 -6.28 10.44
N SER A 44 24.76 -6.90 10.74
CA SER A 44 25.92 -6.92 9.83
C SER A 44 25.70 -7.82 8.62
N THR A 45 24.95 -8.92 8.80
CA THR A 45 24.58 -9.83 7.71
C THR A 45 23.56 -9.19 6.78
N ILE A 46 22.54 -8.51 7.29
CA ILE A 46 21.57 -7.75 6.46
C ILE A 46 22.29 -6.66 5.66
N TRP A 47 23.20 -5.90 6.30
CA TRP A 47 23.95 -4.85 5.64
C TRP A 47 24.89 -5.36 4.54
N ARG A 48 25.40 -6.59 4.68
CA ARG A 48 26.30 -7.22 3.70
C ARG A 48 25.58 -8.15 2.72
N ASP A 49 24.26 -8.29 2.85
CA ASP A 49 23.49 -9.17 1.98
C ASP A 49 23.33 -8.54 0.59
N SER A 50 24.11 -9.06 -0.36
CA SER A 50 24.09 -8.60 -1.75
C SER A 50 22.73 -8.85 -2.43
N TYR A 51 21.97 -9.86 -2.01
CA TYR A 51 20.66 -10.14 -2.58
C TYR A 51 19.65 -9.07 -2.17
N LEU A 52 19.60 -8.72 -0.87
CA LEU A 52 18.71 -7.66 -0.39
C LEU A 52 19.01 -6.32 -1.06
N TRP A 53 20.30 -5.94 -1.16
CA TRP A 53 20.69 -4.72 -1.85
C TRP A 53 20.36 -4.74 -3.36
N HIS A 54 20.47 -5.91 -4.01
CA HIS A 54 20.06 -6.06 -5.40
C HIS A 54 18.55 -5.83 -5.58
N VAL A 55 17.73 -6.49 -4.75
CA VAL A 55 16.26 -6.35 -4.79
C VAL A 55 15.86 -4.90 -4.50
N VAL A 56 16.42 -4.28 -3.46
CA VAL A 56 16.12 -2.88 -3.10
C VAL A 56 16.49 -1.94 -4.25
N ARG A 57 17.69 -2.07 -4.82
CA ARG A 57 18.13 -1.23 -5.94
C ARG A 57 17.26 -1.45 -7.18
N PHE A 58 16.91 -2.70 -7.48
CA PHE A 58 16.03 -3.03 -8.59
C PHE A 58 14.64 -2.42 -8.40
N SER A 59 14.00 -2.63 -7.24
CA SER A 59 12.69 -2.07 -6.93
C SER A 59 12.70 -0.54 -6.94
N PHE A 60 13.75 0.09 -6.40
CA PHE A 60 13.88 1.55 -6.44
C PHE A 60 14.02 2.07 -7.87
N TRP A 61 14.89 1.45 -8.67
CA TRP A 61 15.08 1.85 -10.07
C TRP A 61 13.82 1.63 -10.91
N GLN A 62 13.15 0.49 -10.71
CA GLN A 62 11.90 0.16 -11.38
C GLN A 62 10.81 1.16 -11.00
N ALA A 63 10.61 1.45 -9.72
CA ALA A 63 9.61 2.39 -9.25
C ALA A 63 9.93 3.83 -9.74
N PHE A 64 11.19 4.23 -9.71
CA PHE A 64 11.64 5.53 -10.21
C PHE A 64 11.35 5.69 -11.71
N LEU A 65 11.74 4.70 -12.52
CA LEU A 65 11.50 4.74 -13.96
C LEU A 65 9.99 4.74 -14.27
N SER A 66 9.21 3.92 -13.56
CA SER A 66 7.75 3.91 -13.69
C SER A 66 7.10 5.23 -13.29
N ALA A 67 7.59 5.88 -12.22
CA ALA A 67 7.10 7.19 -11.80
C ALA A 67 7.42 8.27 -12.85
N VAL A 68 8.66 8.32 -13.35
CA VAL A 68 9.07 9.28 -14.39
C VAL A 68 8.24 9.10 -15.66
N LEU A 69 8.17 7.87 -16.17
CA LEU A 69 7.42 7.56 -17.39
C LEU A 69 5.92 7.86 -17.26
N SER A 70 5.36 7.74 -16.05
CA SER A 70 3.94 8.03 -15.80
C SER A 70 3.69 9.53 -15.57
N VAL A 71 4.51 10.20 -14.76
CA VAL A 71 4.29 11.60 -14.33
C VAL A 71 4.53 12.59 -15.47
N VAL A 72 5.57 12.39 -16.27
CA VAL A 72 5.90 13.31 -17.38
C VAL A 72 4.70 13.54 -18.31
N PRO A 73 4.07 12.52 -18.92
CA PRO A 73 2.87 12.71 -19.74
C PRO A 73 1.65 13.12 -18.90
N ALA A 74 1.53 12.64 -17.66
CA ALA A 74 0.40 12.97 -16.80
C ALA A 74 0.33 14.46 -16.46
N VAL A 75 1.48 15.15 -16.30
CA VAL A 75 1.50 16.61 -16.06
C VAL A 75 0.90 17.37 -17.24
N PHE A 76 1.27 17.01 -18.47
CA PHE A 76 0.68 17.62 -19.66
C PHE A 76 -0.82 17.34 -19.76
N LEU A 77 -1.22 16.08 -19.53
CA LEU A 77 -2.61 15.67 -19.54
C LEU A 77 -3.44 16.41 -18.48
N ALA A 78 -2.96 16.48 -17.23
CA ALA A 78 -3.62 17.16 -16.13
C ALA A 78 -3.79 18.66 -16.42
N ARG A 79 -2.76 19.30 -16.98
CA ARG A 79 -2.81 20.71 -17.37
C ARG A 79 -3.84 20.94 -18.48
N ALA A 80 -3.93 20.04 -19.47
CA ALA A 80 -4.94 20.10 -20.51
C ALA A 80 -6.36 19.89 -19.95
N LEU A 81 -6.54 18.89 -19.08
CA LEU A 81 -7.81 18.52 -18.45
C LEU A 81 -8.36 19.59 -17.49
N TYR A 82 -7.46 20.39 -16.90
CA TYR A 82 -7.81 21.55 -16.08
C TYR A 82 -8.35 22.70 -16.95
N ARG A 83 -7.71 22.98 -18.09
CA ARG A 83 -8.04 24.14 -18.93
C ARG A 83 -9.19 23.88 -19.91
N ARG A 84 -9.41 22.65 -20.36
CA ARG A 84 -10.44 22.31 -21.36
C ARG A 84 -11.65 21.64 -20.71
N ARG A 85 -12.86 22.11 -21.03
CA ARG A 85 -14.12 21.44 -20.73
C ARG A 85 -14.58 20.72 -22.00
N PHE A 86 -14.71 19.39 -21.95
CA PHE A 86 -15.20 18.57 -23.07
C PHE A 86 -16.16 17.47 -22.57
N PRO A 87 -17.13 17.05 -23.39
CA PRO A 87 -18.03 15.95 -23.05
C PRO A 87 -17.20 14.66 -22.95
N GLY A 88 -17.15 14.04 -21.77
CA GLY A 88 -16.30 12.86 -21.49
C GLY A 88 -15.22 13.07 -20.42
N ARG A 89 -14.95 14.31 -20.02
CA ARG A 89 -14.00 14.64 -18.93
C ARG A 89 -14.29 13.87 -17.63
N LEU A 90 -15.56 13.73 -17.26
CA LEU A 90 -15.96 13.02 -16.05
C LEU A 90 -15.66 11.51 -16.15
N ALA A 91 -15.83 10.90 -17.32
CA ALA A 91 -15.53 9.49 -17.53
C ALA A 91 -14.03 9.23 -17.38
N LEU A 92 -13.17 10.07 -17.97
CA LEU A 92 -11.71 9.98 -17.78
C LEU A 92 -11.31 10.11 -16.32
N LEU A 93 -11.87 11.09 -15.60
CA LEU A 93 -11.59 11.26 -14.17
C LEU A 93 -12.04 10.04 -13.34
N ARG A 94 -13.19 9.43 -13.68
CA ARG A 94 -13.67 8.21 -13.05
C ARG A 94 -12.77 7.01 -13.34
N LEU A 95 -12.29 6.86 -14.57
CA LEU A 95 -11.34 5.79 -14.93
C LEU A 95 -10.02 5.94 -14.16
N CYS A 96 -9.49 7.17 -14.06
CA CYS A 96 -8.31 7.42 -13.23
C CYS A 96 -8.56 7.05 -11.76
N ALA A 97 -9.70 7.46 -11.19
CA ALA A 97 -10.05 7.13 -9.81
C ALA A 97 -10.28 5.63 -9.59
N MET A 98 -10.76 4.90 -10.60
CA MET A 98 -11.00 3.46 -10.52
C MET A 98 -9.71 2.68 -10.22
N THR A 99 -8.55 3.16 -10.70
CA THR A 99 -7.25 2.53 -10.42
C THR A 99 -6.89 2.50 -8.93
N LEU A 100 -7.46 3.40 -8.11
CA LEU A 100 -7.24 3.45 -6.67
C LEU A 100 -8.12 2.47 -5.88
N ILE A 101 -9.27 2.08 -6.45
CA ILE A 101 -10.28 1.25 -5.78
C ILE A 101 -10.12 -0.23 -6.17
N LEU A 102 -9.51 -0.48 -7.34
CA LEU A 102 -9.35 -1.83 -7.87
C LEU A 102 -8.47 -2.69 -6.94
N PRO A 103 -8.90 -3.91 -6.58
CA PRO A 103 -8.05 -4.83 -5.83
C PRO A 103 -6.77 -5.14 -6.61
N VAL A 104 -5.63 -5.17 -5.93
CA VAL A 104 -4.31 -5.39 -6.54
C VAL A 104 -4.27 -6.67 -7.38
N LEU A 105 -4.88 -7.76 -6.90
CA LEU A 105 -4.95 -9.03 -7.64
C LEU A 105 -5.69 -8.89 -8.97
N VAL A 106 -6.79 -8.14 -8.99
CA VAL A 106 -7.56 -7.92 -10.23
C VAL A 106 -6.72 -7.13 -11.23
N ALA A 107 -5.95 -6.14 -10.76
CA ALA A 107 -5.02 -5.40 -11.61
C ALA A 107 -3.94 -6.31 -12.21
N VAL A 108 -3.32 -7.17 -11.39
CA VAL A 108 -2.30 -8.13 -11.84
C VAL A 108 -2.86 -9.10 -12.87
N PHE A 109 -4.04 -9.68 -12.63
CA PHE A 109 -4.69 -10.56 -13.60
C PHE A 109 -5.03 -9.85 -14.91
N GLY A 110 -5.48 -8.59 -14.84
CA GLY A 110 -5.70 -7.77 -16.02
C GLY A 110 -4.43 -7.59 -16.86
N ILE A 111 -3.31 -7.26 -16.21
CA ILE A 111 -2.00 -7.13 -16.89
C ILE A 111 -1.56 -8.47 -17.49
N LEU A 112 -1.65 -9.57 -16.74
CA LEU A 112 -1.28 -10.91 -17.23
C LEU A 112 -2.16 -11.37 -18.40
N SER A 113 -3.44 -11.03 -18.41
CA SER A 113 -4.34 -11.35 -19.52
C SER A 113 -3.96 -10.63 -20.82
N VAL A 114 -3.30 -9.47 -20.74
CA VAL A 114 -2.91 -8.68 -21.91
C VAL A 114 -1.47 -8.99 -22.32
N TYR A 115 -0.53 -8.96 -21.37
CA TYR A 115 0.92 -9.06 -21.60
C TYR A 115 1.54 -10.41 -21.21
N GLY A 116 0.76 -11.32 -20.63
CA GLY A 116 1.24 -12.64 -20.25
C GLY A 116 1.59 -13.52 -21.45
N ARG A 117 2.26 -14.65 -21.20
CA ARG A 117 2.71 -15.58 -22.25
C ARG A 117 1.58 -16.15 -23.12
N GLN A 118 0.37 -16.25 -22.57
CA GLN A 118 -0.86 -16.66 -23.27
C GLN A 118 -1.87 -15.50 -23.33
N GLY A 119 -1.39 -14.26 -23.17
CA GLY A 119 -2.20 -13.07 -23.17
C GLY A 119 -2.54 -12.61 -24.58
N TRP A 120 -3.47 -11.67 -24.69
CA TRP A 120 -3.98 -11.17 -25.97
C TRP A 120 -2.87 -10.70 -26.93
N LEU A 121 -1.85 -9.99 -26.43
CA LEU A 121 -0.73 -9.52 -27.26
C LEU A 121 0.21 -10.64 -27.72
N ALA A 122 0.28 -11.76 -26.99
CA ALA A 122 1.09 -12.91 -27.37
C ALA A 122 0.38 -13.81 -28.40
N SER A 123 -0.96 -13.72 -28.46
CA SER A 123 -1.80 -14.41 -29.45
C SER A 123 -2.03 -13.62 -30.75
N LEU A 124 -1.61 -12.36 -30.77
CA LEU A 124 -1.67 -11.48 -31.95
C LEU A 124 -0.44 -11.72 -32.85
#